data_AF-A0A1Y1Q8D2-F1
#
_entry.id   AF-A0A1Y1Q8D2-F1
#
_cell.length_a   1.000
_cell.length_b   1.000
_cell.length_c   1.000
_cell.angle_alpha   90.00
_cell.angle_beta   90.00
_cell.angle_gamma   90.00
#
_symmetry.space_group_name_H-M   'P 1'
#
loop_
_entity.id
_entity.type
_entity.pdbx_description
1 polymer ?
#
loop_
_entity_poly.entity_id
_entity_poly.type
_entity_poly.pdbx_seq_one_letter_code
_entity_poly.pdbx_strand_id
1 'polypeptide(L)' 'MEKYWIIKARELLALSREPIPHELNELDWKSELSSKQDRTIEHLIAFANHPGGGYLVFGVRDGDAALIASPYTQVPS' A
#
# COMPACT_ATOMS: atom_id res chain seq x y z
N MET A 1 20.16 7.57 7.63
CA MET A 1 19.73 7.88 6.25
C MET A 1 18.53 7.01 5.96
N GLU A 2 17.37 7.60 5.68
CA GLU A 2 16.15 6.85 5.35
C GLU A 2 16.35 6.15 4.00
N LYS A 3 15.85 4.92 3.86
CA LYS A 3 16.03 4.15 2.61
C LYS A 3 15.18 4.79 1.51
N TYR A 4 15.73 4.93 0.31
CA TYR A 4 15.05 5.57 -0.83
C TYR A 4 13.63 5.02 -1.10
N TRP A 5 13.44 3.70 -0.97
CA TRP A 5 12.14 3.07 -1.17
C TRP A 5 11.09 3.47 -0.11
N ILE A 6 11.51 3.84 1.12
CA ILE A 6 10.59 4.34 2.15
C ILE A 6 10.07 5.72 1.76
N ILE A 7 10.97 6.59 1.27
CA ILE A 7 10.62 7.93 0.79
C ILE A 7 9.63 7.82 -0.36
N LYS A 8 9.97 7.00 -1.38
CA LYS A 8 9.10 6.76 -2.54
C LYS A 8 7.73 6.19 -2.15
N ALA A 9 7.67 5.25 -1.21
CA ALA A 9 6.40 4.69 -0.72
C ALA A 9 5.49 5.77 -0.11
N ARG A 10 6.06 6.69 0.67
CA ARG A 10 5.32 7.79 1.30
C ARG A 10 4.82 8.80 0.27
N GLU A 11 5.63 9.11 -0.75
CA GLU A 11 5.24 9.97 -1.86
C GLU A 11 4.09 9.36 -2.67
N LEU A 12 4.21 8.09 -3.07
CA LEU A 12 3.16 7.38 -3.80
C LEU A 12 1.87 7.30 -2.97
N LEU A 13 1.98 7.04 -1.66
CA LEU A 13 0.82 7.00 -0.78
C LEU A 13 0.13 8.37 -0.69
N ALA A 14 0.90 9.45 -0.57
CA ALA A 14 0.34 10.79 -0.58
C ALA A 14 -0.35 11.12 -1.91
N LEU A 15 0.31 10.82 -3.03
CA LEU A 15 -0.22 11.03 -4.38
C LEU A 15 -1.51 10.24 -4.61
N SER A 16 -1.56 8.96 -4.22
CA SER A 16 -2.75 8.14 -4.40
C SER A 16 -3.99 8.66 -3.65
N ARG A 17 -3.78 9.42 -2.56
CA ARG A 17 -4.85 9.85 -1.64
C ARG A 17 -5.33 11.28 -1.88
N GLU A 18 -4.46 12.15 -2.39
CA GLU A 18 -4.72 13.58 -2.51
C GLU A 18 -4.55 14.05 -3.97
N PRO A 19 -5.42 14.95 -4.46
CA PRO A 19 -6.60 15.53 -3.80
C PRO A 19 -7.84 14.63 -3.85
N ILE A 20 -7.81 13.59 -4.69
CA ILE A 20 -8.91 12.63 -4.85
C ILE A 20 -8.28 11.24 -4.79
N PRO A 21 -8.82 10.33 -3.96
CA PRO A 21 -8.43 8.93 -3.93
C PRO A 21 -8.46 8.29 -5.33
N HIS A 22 -7.32 7.75 -5.75
CA HIS A 22 -7.20 6.99 -7.00
C HIS A 22 -6.15 5.89 -6.88
N GLU A 23 -6.33 4.85 -7.69
CA GLU A 23 -5.41 3.72 -7.78
C GLU A 23 -4.15 4.11 -8.56
N LEU A 24 -3.00 3.59 -8.11
CA LEU A 24 -1.72 3.73 -8.81
C LEU A 24 -1.22 2.35 -9.23
N ASN A 25 -0.53 2.27 -10.37
CA ASN A 25 0.03 1.00 -10.84
C ASN A 25 1.10 0.45 -9.90
N GLU A 26 1.82 1.33 -9.20
CA GLU A 26 2.90 0.99 -8.30
C GLU A 26 2.45 0.85 -6.84
N LEU A 27 1.18 1.11 -6.52
CA LEU A 27 0.70 1.11 -5.14
C LEU A 27 -0.73 0.59 -5.03
N ASP A 28 -0.91 -0.39 -4.16
CA ASP A 28 -2.21 -1.00 -3.88
C ASP A 28 -2.54 -0.87 -2.39
N TRP A 29 -3.76 -0.42 -2.11
CA TRP A 29 -4.30 -0.25 -0.76
C TRP A 29 -4.96 -1.53 -0.27
N LYS A 30 -4.72 -1.86 0.99
CA LYS A 30 -5.36 -2.97 1.68
C LYS A 30 -5.80 -2.51 3.06
N SER A 31 -7.03 -2.84 3.45
CA SER A 31 -7.54 -2.56 4.80
C SER A 31 -6.79 -3.38 5.85
N GLU A 32 -6.64 -4.67 5.58
CA GLU A 32 -5.99 -5.65 6.43
C GLU A 32 -5.28 -6.71 5.58
N LEU A 33 -4.56 -7.63 6.21
CA LEU A 33 -4.07 -8.82 5.53
C LEU A 33 -5.30 -9.65 5.10
N SER A 34 -5.61 -9.64 3.82
CA SER A 34 -6.75 -10.38 3.27
C SER A 34 -6.67 -11.87 3.65
N SER A 35 -7.76 -12.42 4.17
CA SER A 35 -7.93 -13.87 4.35
C SER A 35 -7.94 -14.63 3.01
N LYS A 36 -8.19 -13.93 1.91
CA LYS A 36 -8.09 -14.45 0.54
C LYS A 36 -6.66 -14.28 0.05
N GLN A 37 -5.87 -15.33 0.27
CA GLN A 37 -4.46 -15.39 -0.07
C GLN A 37 -4.22 -15.25 -1.58
N ASP A 38 -5.09 -15.85 -2.40
CA ASP A 38 -4.96 -15.88 -3.86
C ASP A 38 -4.90 -14.48 -4.48
N ARG A 39 -5.81 -13.57 -4.09
CA ARG A 39 -5.79 -12.20 -4.61
C ARG A 39 -4.52 -11.46 -4.20
N THR A 40 -4.02 -11.68 -2.99
CA THR A 40 -2.77 -11.04 -2.52
C THR A 40 -1.58 -11.54 -3.34
N ILE A 41 -1.55 -12.83 -3.66
CA ILE A 41 -0.51 -13.44 -4.50
C ILE A 41 -0.53 -12.83 -5.91
N GLU A 42 -1.70 -12.64 -6.51
CA GLU A 42 -1.83 -12.01 -7.83
C GLU A 42 -1.23 -10.60 -7.86
N HIS A 43 -1.53 -9.76 -6.86
CA HIS A 43 -0.97 -8.40 -6.79
C HIS A 43 0.54 -8.44 -6.57
N LEU A 44 1.04 -9.38 -5.76
CA LEU A 44 2.48 -9.55 -5.55
C LEU A 44 3.20 -9.96 -6.84
N ILE A 45 2.63 -10.89 -7.62
CA ILE A 45 3.16 -11.30 -8.92
C ILE A 45 3.14 -10.12 -9.89
N ALA A 46 2.04 -9.34 -9.92
CA ALA A 46 1.94 -8.15 -10.77
C ALA A 46 3.04 -7.13 -10.43
N PHE A 47 3.27 -6.84 -9.15
CA PHE A 47 4.36 -5.95 -8.73
C PHE A 47 5.74 -6.50 -9.03
N ALA A 48 5.98 -7.80 -8.87
CA ALA A 48 7.26 -8.42 -9.21
C ALA A 48 7.60 -8.29 -10.71
N ASN A 49 6.57 -8.30 -11.57
CA ASN A 49 6.71 -8.12 -13.01
C ASN A 49 6.72 -6.64 -13.46
N HIS A 50 6.32 -5.72 -12.60
CA HIS A 50 6.31 -4.29 -12.91
C HIS A 50 7.73 -3.69 -12.83
N PRO A 51 8.20 -2.93 -13.82
CA PRO A 51 9.51 -2.27 -13.75
C PRO A 51 9.61 -1.35 -12.53
N GLY A 52 10.57 -1.64 -11.64
CA GLY A 52 10.75 -0.90 -10.39
C GLY A 52 9.86 -1.36 -9.24
N GLY A 53 9.15 -2.48 -9.39
CA GLY A 53 8.34 -3.10 -8.34
C GLY A 53 7.04 -2.35 -8.04
N GLY A 54 6.52 -2.57 -6.84
CA GLY A 54 5.36 -1.86 -6.29
C GLY A 54 5.29 -1.95 -4.77
N TYR A 55 4.27 -1.32 -4.19
CA TYR A 55 4.08 -1.18 -2.75
C TYR A 55 2.69 -1.66 -2.36
N LEU A 56 2.63 -2.52 -1.34
CA LEU A 56 1.40 -2.85 -0.64
C LEU A 56 1.30 -2.00 0.62
N VAL A 57 0.23 -1.22 0.74
CA VAL A 57 -0.03 -0.40 1.93
C VAL A 57 -1.21 -0.96 2.69
N PHE A 58 -0.96 -1.39 3.93
CA PHE A 58 -1.98 -1.92 4.82
C PHE A 58 -2.53 -0.84 5.76
N GLY A 59 -3.78 -0.98 6.17
CA GLY A 59 -4.47 0.01 7.01
C GLY A 59 -5.09 1.15 6.20
N VAL A 60 -5.37 0.94 4.91
CA VAL A 60 -6.07 1.90 4.05
C VAL A 60 -7.35 1.25 3.54
N ARG A 61 -8.49 1.90 3.78
CA ARG A 61 -9.77 1.40 3.30
C ARG A 61 -9.91 1.64 1.79
N ASP A 62 -10.38 0.61 1.11
CA ASP A 62 -10.68 0.67 -0.31
C ASP A 62 -11.85 1.64 -0.60
N GLY A 63 -11.76 2.39 -1.70
CA GLY A 63 -12.77 3.32 -2.18
C GLY A 63 -12.69 4.77 -1.66
N ASP A 64 -12.34 4.99 -0.38
CA ASP A 64 -12.23 6.35 0.20
C ASP A 64 -10.81 6.72 0.67
N ALA A 65 -9.87 5.77 0.58
CA ALA A 65 -8.50 5.88 1.07
C ALA A 65 -8.38 6.40 2.52
N ALA A 66 -9.39 6.12 3.33
CA ALA A 66 -9.37 6.44 4.75
C ALA A 66 -8.32 5.58 5.46
N LEU A 67 -7.48 6.21 6.28
CA LEU A 67 -6.59 5.47 7.18
C LEU A 67 -7.45 4.77 8.24
N ILE A 68 -7.28 3.47 8.35
CA ILE A 68 -7.90 2.66 9.39
C ILE A 68 -6.81 2.16 10.34
N ALA A 69 -7.15 2.09 11.62
CA ALA A 69 -6.24 1.52 12.61
C ALA A 69 -5.96 0.06 12.25
N SER A 70 -4.72 -0.23 11.88
CA SER A 70 -4.28 -1.62 11.75
C SER A 70 -4.13 -2.20 13.15
N PRO A 71 -4.66 -3.42 13.42
CA PRO A 71 -4.40 -4.11 14.69
C PRO A 71 -2.90 -4.40 14.91
N TYR A 72 -2.07 -4.21 13.87
CA TYR A 72 -0.62 -4.35 13.90
C TYR A 72 0.14 -3.04 14.09
N THR A 73 -0.51 -1.99 14.62
CA THR A 73 0.19 -0.75 14.98
C THR A 73 1.32 -1.09 15.94
N GLN A 74 2.57 -0.98 15.48
CA GLN A 74 3.72 -1.19 16.35
C GLN A 74 3.68 -0.12 17.43
N VAL A 75 3.49 -0.54 18.67
CA VAL A 75 3.76 0.27 19.85
C VAL A 75 5.21 0.73 19.72
N PRO A 76 5.50 2.04 19.76
CA PRO A 76 6.88 2.51 19.74
C PRO A 76 7.62 1.88 20.91
N SER A 77 8.74 1.21 20.63
CA SER A 77 9.70 0.73 21.63
C SER A 77 10.46 1.89 22.27
#